data_AF-A0A0F8Z215-F1
#
_entry.id   AF-A0A0F8Z215-F1
#
_cell.length_a   1.000
_cell.length_b   1.000
_cell.length_c   1.000
_cell.angle_alpha   90.00
_cell.angle_beta   90.00
_cell.angle_gamma   90.00
#
_symmetry.space_group_name_H-M   'P 1'
#
loop_
_entity.id
_entity.type
_entity.pdbx_description
1 polymer ?
#
loop_
_entity_poly.entity_id
_entity_poly.type
_entity_poly.pdbx_seq_one_letter_code
_entity_poly.pdbx_strand_id
1 'polypeptide(L)'
;MFTQAVDNEEIKRIVSKPFNNQLITPQEAEILLNIPDEKISILVHAADGLRKKLVGEQVTYVLNRNINFTSFCIKGCRFCYFSATLKAPETGYIRTDDEIRERVREAAKFGVTEYCIQGGIHPESNLEWYSNILHVVKDEHKKISGRNVHIHAFSPEEIKRAMYTSKLSAEEVLTILKKEGLDTMPGTAAEILNDDVRKEISPGRINVKEWKHIVSTAHKLGISTTSTMMYGHVETPELITEHMNIIREIQIKNIKLGYKGITEFVPLRYINEWNDIQINLKNLNPLLSLDPFDYRNQVEWDIKIHAVNVNAVRIGN
;
A
#
# COMPACT_ATOMS: atom_id res chain seq x y z
N MET A 1 -32.02 11.21 -13.61
CA MET A 1 -32.69 10.08 -12.94
C MET A 1 -32.76 10.42 -11.47
N PHE A 2 -33.96 10.45 -10.89
CA PHE A 2 -34.14 10.65 -9.45
C PHE A 2 -33.61 9.41 -8.73
N THR A 3 -32.44 9.50 -8.11
CA THR A 3 -32.01 8.52 -7.11
C THR A 3 -33.03 8.60 -5.97
N GLN A 4 -33.81 7.54 -5.76
CA GLN A 4 -34.60 7.42 -4.54
C GLN A 4 -33.64 7.60 -3.37
N ALA A 5 -33.89 8.60 -2.52
CA ALA A 5 -33.08 8.82 -1.34
C ALA A 5 -33.08 7.53 -0.51
N VAL A 6 -31.89 6.96 -0.27
CA VAL A 6 -31.74 5.74 0.52
C VAL A 6 -32.38 5.94 1.88
N ASP A 7 -33.31 5.08 2.27
CA ASP A 7 -34.02 5.21 3.55
C ASP A 7 -33.12 4.85 4.75
N ASN A 8 -33.36 5.51 5.89
CA ASN A 8 -32.60 5.27 7.12
C ASN A 8 -32.76 3.83 7.62
N GLU A 9 -33.94 3.23 7.46
CA GLU A 9 -34.18 1.84 7.86
C GLU A 9 -33.39 0.87 6.99
N GLU A 10 -33.21 1.18 5.70
CA GLU A 10 -32.37 0.37 4.81
C GLU A 10 -30.89 0.45 5.20
N ILE A 11 -30.37 1.66 5.50
CA ILE A 11 -29.00 1.83 6.00
C ILE A 11 -28.80 1.03 7.29
N LYS A 12 -29.71 1.19 8.27
CA LYS A 12 -29.67 0.45 9.54
C LYS A 12 -29.70 -1.06 9.33
N ARG A 13 -30.57 -1.55 8.45
CA ARG A 13 -30.66 -2.97 8.08
C ARG A 13 -29.31 -3.48 7.58
N ILE A 14 -28.68 -2.78 6.64
CA ILE A 14 -27.40 -3.17 6.05
C ILE A 14 -26.29 -3.16 7.12
N VAL A 15 -26.11 -2.06 7.87
CA VAL A 15 -25.01 -1.94 8.84
C VAL A 15 -25.19 -2.84 10.07
N SER A 16 -26.38 -3.38 10.32
CA SER A 16 -26.62 -4.38 11.38
C SER A 16 -26.06 -5.77 11.04
N LYS A 17 -25.86 -6.09 9.76
CA LYS A 17 -25.46 -7.44 9.32
C LYS A 17 -24.14 -7.92 9.95
N PRO A 18 -23.04 -7.14 9.96
CA PRO A 18 -21.78 -7.58 10.56
C PRO A 18 -21.89 -7.89 12.06
N PHE A 19 -22.79 -7.23 12.79
CA PHE A 19 -23.03 -7.54 14.20
C PHE A 19 -23.66 -8.91 14.40
N ASN A 20 -24.36 -9.43 13.39
CA ASN A 20 -25.02 -10.74 13.35
C ASN A 20 -24.22 -11.78 12.53
N ASN A 21 -22.91 -11.55 12.31
CA ASN A 21 -22.04 -12.41 11.50
C ASN A 21 -22.55 -12.62 10.06
N GLN A 22 -23.29 -11.66 9.52
CA GLN A 22 -23.75 -11.66 8.14
C GLN A 22 -22.89 -10.72 7.29
N LEU A 23 -22.61 -11.13 6.05
CA LEU A 23 -21.87 -10.32 5.10
C LEU A 23 -22.78 -9.25 4.47
N ILE A 24 -22.24 -8.05 4.31
CA ILE A 24 -22.81 -7.00 3.45
C ILE A 24 -22.52 -7.40 2.00
N THR A 25 -23.54 -7.46 1.13
CA THR A 25 -23.32 -7.80 -0.28
C THR A 25 -22.65 -6.64 -1.02
N PRO A 26 -22.04 -6.87 -2.21
CA PRO A 26 -21.56 -5.77 -3.04
C PRO A 26 -22.62 -4.68 -3.28
N GLN A 27 -23.83 -5.06 -3.65
CA GLN A 27 -24.93 -4.11 -3.91
C GLN A 27 -25.29 -3.30 -2.66
N GLU A 28 -25.26 -3.92 -1.49
CA GLU A 28 -25.50 -3.21 -0.22
C GLU A 28 -24.34 -2.28 0.15
N ALA A 29 -23.10 -2.65 -0.14
CA ALA A 29 -21.94 -1.77 0.09
C ALA A 29 -21.97 -0.55 -0.86
N GLU A 30 -22.42 -0.73 -2.10
CA GLU A 30 -22.62 0.37 -3.04
C GLU A 30 -23.69 1.36 -2.55
N ILE A 31 -24.78 0.87 -1.96
CA ILE A 31 -25.78 1.71 -1.28
C ILE A 31 -25.11 2.53 -0.16
N LEU A 32 -24.27 1.90 0.67
CA LEU A 32 -23.57 2.57 1.76
C LEU A 32 -22.57 3.63 1.28
N LEU A 33 -21.93 3.42 0.14
CA LEU A 33 -21.00 4.39 -0.47
C LEU A 33 -21.70 5.61 -1.06
N ASN A 34 -23.00 5.50 -1.35
CA ASN A 34 -23.83 6.56 -1.92
C ASN A 34 -24.78 7.21 -0.90
N ILE A 35 -24.58 6.99 0.40
CA ILE A 35 -25.42 7.64 1.41
C ILE A 35 -25.18 9.16 1.37
N PRO A 36 -26.25 9.97 1.51
CA PRO A 36 -26.10 11.41 1.67
C PRO A 36 -25.30 11.79 2.93
N ASP A 37 -24.58 12.91 2.88
CA ASP A 37 -23.73 13.40 3.97
C ASP A 37 -24.51 13.56 5.28
N GLU A 38 -25.78 14.00 5.23
CA GLU A 38 -26.62 14.14 6.42
C GLU A 38 -26.93 12.80 7.11
N LYS A 39 -26.72 11.67 6.42
CA LYS A 39 -26.93 10.31 6.94
C LYS A 39 -25.64 9.58 7.30
N ILE A 40 -24.46 10.15 7.02
CA ILE A 40 -23.16 9.49 7.23
C ILE A 40 -22.92 9.08 8.68
N SER A 41 -23.51 9.82 9.64
CA SER A 41 -23.41 9.53 11.06
C SER A 41 -23.90 8.12 11.41
N ILE A 42 -24.90 7.57 10.71
CA ILE A 42 -25.40 6.21 10.94
C ILE A 42 -24.30 5.19 10.63
N LEU A 43 -23.59 5.37 9.50
CA LEU A 43 -22.49 4.50 9.09
C LEU A 43 -21.29 4.61 10.03
N VAL A 44 -20.91 5.83 10.42
CA VAL A 44 -19.77 6.07 11.31
C VAL A 44 -19.99 5.41 12.68
N HIS A 45 -21.16 5.57 13.29
CA HIS A 45 -21.45 4.94 14.58
C HIS A 45 -21.49 3.41 14.48
N ALA A 46 -22.02 2.85 13.40
CA ALA A 46 -22.04 1.40 13.20
C ALA A 46 -20.63 0.84 12.98
N ALA A 47 -19.79 1.52 12.18
CA ALA A 47 -18.40 1.14 11.96
C ALA A 47 -17.58 1.22 13.26
N ASP A 48 -17.76 2.27 14.05
CA ASP A 48 -17.09 2.43 15.34
C ASP A 48 -17.51 1.35 16.35
N GLY A 49 -18.81 1.06 16.44
CA GLY A 49 -19.34 -0.01 17.28
C GLY A 49 -18.82 -1.39 16.87
N LEU A 50 -18.70 -1.65 15.56
CA LEU A 50 -18.15 -2.91 15.05
C LEU A 50 -16.66 -3.02 15.36
N ARG A 51 -15.89 -1.95 15.12
CA ARG A 51 -14.46 -1.86 15.47
C ARG A 51 -14.27 -2.15 16.97
N LYS A 52 -15.05 -1.49 17.84
CA LYS A 52 -15.00 -1.73 19.29
C LYS A 52 -15.31 -3.17 19.67
N LYS A 53 -16.31 -3.80 19.04
CA LYS A 53 -16.64 -5.22 19.24
C LYS A 53 -15.51 -6.16 18.82
N LEU A 54 -14.83 -5.85 17.71
CA LEU A 54 -13.79 -6.72 17.13
C LEU A 54 -12.43 -6.57 17.81
N VAL A 55 -12.01 -5.35 18.15
CA VAL A 55 -10.63 -5.05 18.61
C VAL A 55 -10.55 -4.22 19.90
N GLY A 56 -11.68 -3.83 20.48
CA GLY A 56 -11.69 -2.98 21.68
C GLY A 56 -11.21 -1.55 21.41
N GLU A 57 -10.67 -0.89 22.44
CA GLU A 57 -10.19 0.51 22.39
C GLU A 57 -8.69 0.64 22.10
N GLN A 58 -7.97 -0.47 21.95
CA GLN A 58 -6.52 -0.44 21.74
C GLN A 58 -6.20 0.07 20.33
N VAL A 59 -5.42 1.15 20.26
CA VAL A 59 -4.81 1.64 19.01
C VAL A 59 -3.39 1.11 18.92
N THR A 60 -3.06 0.43 17.82
CA THR A 60 -1.73 -0.12 17.56
C THR A 60 -0.98 0.73 16.54
N TYR A 61 0.35 0.77 16.65
CA TYR A 61 1.23 1.42 15.68
C TYR A 61 2.51 0.60 15.52
N VAL A 62 3.23 0.81 14.41
CA VAL A 62 4.53 0.21 14.13
C VAL A 62 5.56 1.32 14.02
N LEU A 63 6.68 1.20 14.73
CA LEU A 63 7.81 2.11 14.55
C LEU A 63 8.61 1.67 13.32
N ASN A 64 8.25 2.23 12.18
CA ASN A 64 8.74 1.83 10.86
C ASN A 64 9.75 2.82 10.28
N ARG A 65 10.70 2.33 9.47
CA ARG A 65 11.49 3.14 8.53
C ARG A 65 11.24 2.68 7.10
N ASN A 66 10.77 3.60 6.26
CA ASN A 66 10.72 3.40 4.82
C ASN A 66 12.14 3.44 4.22
N ILE A 67 12.46 2.47 3.36
CA ILE A 67 13.69 2.44 2.55
C ILE A 67 13.27 2.30 1.09
N ASN A 68 13.39 3.39 0.34
CA ASN A 68 13.16 3.35 -1.09
C ASN A 68 14.44 3.06 -1.84
N PHE A 69 14.63 1.86 -2.39
CA PHE A 69 15.94 1.52 -2.98
C PHE A 69 16.19 2.17 -4.36
N THR A 70 15.15 2.59 -5.07
CA THR A 70 15.29 3.41 -6.29
C THR A 70 14.00 4.18 -6.57
N SER A 71 14.10 5.34 -7.20
CA SER A 71 12.95 6.06 -7.78
C SER A 71 12.72 5.76 -9.25
N PHE A 72 13.66 5.14 -9.95
CA PHE A 72 13.50 4.85 -11.39
C PHE A 72 12.45 3.79 -11.64
N CYS A 73 11.50 4.07 -12.54
CA CYS A 73 10.38 3.19 -12.79
C CYS A 73 9.96 3.16 -14.25
N ILE A 74 9.81 1.95 -14.81
CA ILE A 74 9.33 1.75 -16.19
C ILE A 74 7.81 1.76 -16.35
N LYS A 75 7.05 2.04 -15.30
CA LYS A 75 5.59 1.83 -15.28
C LYS A 75 4.75 3.03 -15.71
N GLY A 76 5.25 4.25 -15.53
CA GLY A 76 4.58 5.48 -15.98
C GLY A 76 3.17 5.67 -15.42
N CYS A 77 2.97 5.52 -14.12
CA CYS A 77 1.66 5.76 -13.48
C CYS A 77 1.35 7.27 -13.49
N ARG A 78 0.12 7.66 -13.86
CA ARG A 78 -0.27 9.06 -14.03
C ARG A 78 -0.42 9.85 -12.72
N PHE A 79 -0.51 9.15 -11.61
CA PHE A 79 -0.67 9.70 -10.26
C PHE A 79 0.62 9.68 -9.43
N CYS A 80 1.68 9.04 -9.92
CA CYS A 80 2.86 8.74 -9.11
C CYS A 80 3.90 9.86 -9.18
N TYR A 81 4.00 10.65 -8.13
CA TYR A 81 5.05 11.68 -7.99
C TYR A 81 6.43 11.10 -7.66
N PHE A 82 6.48 9.88 -7.13
CA PHE A 82 7.73 9.25 -6.68
C PHE A 82 8.63 8.80 -7.85
N SER A 83 8.05 8.41 -8.98
CA SER A 83 8.82 7.75 -10.03
C SER A 83 9.60 8.74 -10.90
N ALA A 84 10.90 8.46 -11.05
CA ALA A 84 11.75 9.09 -12.06
C ALA A 84 11.78 8.27 -13.35
N THR A 85 11.95 8.97 -14.47
CA THR A 85 12.16 8.34 -15.79
C THR A 85 13.64 8.08 -16.03
N LEU A 86 13.96 6.94 -16.64
CA LEU A 86 15.33 6.60 -17.04
C LEU A 86 15.90 7.54 -18.11
N LYS A 87 15.03 8.32 -18.80
CA LYS A 87 15.45 9.32 -19.79
C LYS A 87 15.98 10.62 -19.16
N ALA A 88 15.77 10.82 -17.86
CA ALA A 88 16.20 11.98 -17.09
C ALA A 88 16.88 11.49 -15.80
N PRO A 89 18.05 10.82 -15.92
CA PRO A 89 18.70 10.14 -14.80
C PRO A 89 19.01 11.08 -13.62
N GLU A 90 19.23 12.36 -13.86
CA GLU A 90 19.44 13.39 -12.84
C GLU A 90 18.23 13.62 -11.92
N THR A 91 17.04 13.15 -12.32
CA THR A 91 15.80 13.26 -11.53
C THR A 91 15.56 12.06 -10.61
N GLY A 92 16.37 11.01 -10.78
CA GLY A 92 16.20 9.74 -10.07
C GLY A 92 17.41 9.34 -9.27
N TYR A 93 17.28 8.23 -8.54
CA TYR A 93 18.37 7.65 -7.79
C TYR A 93 18.25 6.13 -7.75
N ILE A 94 19.40 5.49 -7.54
CA ILE A 94 19.51 4.11 -7.11
C ILE A 94 20.37 4.15 -5.85
N ARG A 95 19.85 3.64 -4.74
CA ARG A 95 20.62 3.59 -3.48
C ARG A 95 21.63 2.45 -3.56
N THR A 96 22.86 2.78 -3.23
CA THR A 96 23.93 1.84 -2.94
C THR A 96 23.66 1.09 -1.63
N ASP A 97 24.34 -0.03 -1.42
CA ASP A 97 24.25 -0.78 -0.17
C ASP A 97 24.69 0.07 1.03
N ASP A 98 25.67 0.97 0.87
CA ASP A 98 26.13 1.85 1.95
C ASP A 98 25.08 2.92 2.32
N GLU A 99 24.37 3.46 1.33
CA GLU A 99 23.25 4.37 1.60
C GLU A 99 22.07 3.65 2.25
N ILE A 100 21.80 2.39 1.88
CA ILE A 100 20.81 1.56 2.56
C ILE A 100 21.25 1.30 4.01
N ARG A 101 22.51 0.92 4.22
CA ARG A 101 23.09 0.73 5.56
C ARG A 101 22.93 1.98 6.40
N GLU A 102 23.28 3.16 5.90
CA GLU A 102 23.18 4.39 6.67
C GLU A 102 21.75 4.64 7.17
N ARG A 103 20.75 4.46 6.29
CA ARG A 103 19.33 4.57 6.70
C ARG A 103 18.94 3.57 7.79
N VAL A 104 19.50 2.37 7.75
CA VAL A 104 19.33 1.34 8.77
C VAL A 104 20.02 1.75 10.07
N ARG A 105 21.21 2.35 10.01
CA ARG A 105 21.93 2.84 11.20
C ARG A 105 21.17 3.94 11.91
N GLU A 106 20.70 4.93 11.15
CA GLU A 106 19.86 6.01 11.67
C GLU A 106 18.64 5.43 12.39
N ALA A 107 17.89 4.56 11.72
CA ALA A 107 16.65 4.01 12.22
C ALA A 107 16.84 3.06 13.42
N ALA A 108 17.87 2.22 13.40
CA ALA A 108 18.15 1.27 14.48
C ALA A 108 18.43 1.99 15.80
N LYS A 109 19.07 3.18 15.77
CA LYS A 109 19.28 4.03 16.97
C LYS A 109 17.98 4.47 17.62
N PHE A 110 16.91 4.63 16.84
CA PHE A 110 15.57 4.97 17.34
C PHE A 110 14.74 3.74 17.74
N GLY A 111 15.28 2.53 17.62
CA GLY A 111 14.60 1.31 18.04
C GLY A 111 13.47 0.86 17.11
N VAL A 112 13.56 1.14 15.81
CA VAL A 112 12.57 0.67 14.83
C VAL A 112 12.34 -0.84 14.91
N THR A 113 11.09 -1.24 14.74
CA THR A 113 10.66 -2.64 14.77
C THR A 113 10.44 -3.21 13.37
N GLU A 114 10.33 -2.34 12.36
CA GLU A 114 10.06 -2.71 10.99
C GLU A 114 10.79 -1.82 9.97
N TYR A 115 11.24 -2.43 8.88
CA TYR A 115 11.61 -1.72 7.65
C TYR A 115 10.58 -1.98 6.56
N CYS A 116 10.02 -0.91 5.99
CA CYS A 116 9.18 -1.00 4.79
C CYS A 116 10.03 -0.69 3.56
N ILE A 117 10.21 -1.66 2.66
CA ILE A 117 11.17 -1.57 1.55
C ILE A 117 10.44 -1.66 0.22
N GLN A 118 10.44 -0.57 -0.54
CA GLN A 118 9.72 -0.47 -1.82
C GLN A 118 10.40 0.53 -2.77
N GLY A 119 10.41 0.26 -4.07
CA GLY A 119 11.03 1.16 -5.04
C GLY A 119 10.26 1.29 -6.34
N GLY A 120 10.83 2.07 -7.25
CA GLY A 120 10.46 2.05 -8.65
C GLY A 120 10.84 0.71 -9.29
N ILE A 121 10.21 0.39 -10.42
CA ILE A 121 10.50 -0.83 -11.17
C ILE A 121 11.65 -0.55 -12.14
N HIS A 122 12.90 -0.72 -11.68
CA HIS A 122 14.08 -0.52 -12.51
C HIS A 122 14.26 -1.65 -13.55
N PRO A 123 14.72 -1.38 -14.79
CA PRO A 123 14.94 -2.41 -15.81
C PRO A 123 15.97 -3.47 -15.43
N GLU A 124 16.86 -3.18 -14.48
CA GLU A 124 17.88 -4.16 -14.03
C GLU A 124 17.49 -4.85 -12.73
N SER A 125 16.37 -4.45 -12.11
CA SER A 125 15.87 -5.10 -10.89
C SER A 125 15.53 -6.56 -11.15
N ASN A 126 16.19 -7.44 -10.39
CA ASN A 126 16.08 -8.90 -10.46
C ASN A 126 16.04 -9.49 -9.04
N LEU A 127 15.86 -10.82 -8.94
CA LEU A 127 15.76 -11.49 -7.64
C LEU A 127 17.00 -11.32 -6.76
N GLU A 128 18.19 -11.33 -7.34
CA GLU A 128 19.46 -11.17 -6.61
C GLU A 128 19.53 -9.78 -5.96
N TRP A 129 19.16 -8.74 -6.70
CA TRP A 129 19.13 -7.38 -6.17
C TRP A 129 18.13 -7.24 -5.01
N TYR A 130 16.91 -7.77 -5.16
CA TYR A 130 15.93 -7.76 -4.07
C TYR A 130 16.42 -8.55 -2.84
N SER A 131 17.05 -9.71 -3.06
CA SER A 131 17.63 -10.54 -1.99
C SER A 131 18.76 -9.82 -1.26
N ASN A 132 19.65 -9.15 -2.00
CA ASN A 132 20.75 -8.38 -1.42
C ASN A 132 20.24 -7.26 -0.51
N ILE A 133 19.19 -6.54 -0.93
CA ILE A 133 18.59 -5.49 -0.10
C ILE A 133 18.09 -6.05 1.24
N LEU A 134 17.41 -7.20 1.25
CA LEU A 134 16.96 -7.86 2.48
C LEU A 134 18.15 -8.22 3.38
N HIS A 135 19.18 -8.82 2.79
CA HIS A 135 20.39 -9.23 3.50
C HIS A 135 21.09 -8.03 4.14
N VAL A 136 21.35 -6.97 3.37
CA VAL A 136 21.99 -5.74 3.84
C VAL A 136 21.23 -5.12 5.00
N VAL A 137 19.89 -5.06 4.92
CA VAL A 137 19.07 -4.48 5.98
C VAL A 137 19.08 -5.34 7.25
N LYS A 138 18.91 -6.67 7.14
CA LYS A 138 18.94 -7.57 8.30
C LYS A 138 20.31 -7.56 8.98
N ASP A 139 21.39 -7.65 8.20
CA ASP A 139 22.76 -7.70 8.70
C ASP A 139 23.13 -6.40 9.44
N GLU A 140 22.93 -5.24 8.81
CA GLU A 140 23.28 -3.95 9.41
C GLU A 140 22.41 -3.66 10.65
N HIS A 141 21.11 -3.95 10.62
CA HIS A 141 20.26 -3.77 11.79
C HIS A 141 20.76 -4.64 12.96
N LYS A 142 21.07 -5.92 12.69
CA LYS A 142 21.54 -6.85 13.72
C LYS A 142 22.89 -6.43 14.32
N LYS A 143 23.81 -5.91 13.51
CA LYS A 143 25.10 -5.37 13.97
C LYS A 143 24.94 -4.23 14.98
N ILE A 144 23.89 -3.42 14.83
CA ILE A 144 23.67 -2.21 15.64
C ILE A 144 22.78 -2.48 16.85
N SER A 145 21.69 -3.22 16.67
CA SER A 145 20.69 -3.44 17.71
C SER A 145 20.88 -4.74 18.50
N GLY A 146 21.68 -5.66 17.99
CA GLY A 146 21.84 -7.03 18.51
C GLY A 146 20.60 -7.91 18.32
N ARG A 147 19.59 -7.46 17.56
CA ARG A 147 18.28 -8.11 17.45
C ARG A 147 17.87 -8.31 15.99
N ASN A 148 16.89 -9.19 15.76
CA ASN A 148 16.23 -9.30 14.47
C ASN A 148 15.20 -8.16 14.32
N VAL A 149 14.92 -7.79 13.08
CA VAL A 149 13.91 -6.77 12.70
C VAL A 149 12.89 -7.38 11.75
N HIS A 150 11.65 -6.87 11.72
CA HIS A 150 10.66 -7.25 10.72
C HIS A 150 10.93 -6.54 9.39
N ILE A 151 10.83 -7.25 8.26
CA ILE A 151 10.89 -6.65 6.93
C ILE A 151 9.56 -6.81 6.21
N HIS A 152 8.93 -5.67 5.94
CA HIS A 152 7.74 -5.53 5.11
C HIS A 152 8.15 -5.02 3.72
N ALA A 153 8.38 -5.90 2.75
CA ALA A 153 9.05 -5.51 1.51
C ALA A 153 8.38 -6.06 0.25
N PHE A 154 8.59 -5.31 -0.83
CA PHE A 154 8.25 -5.65 -2.21
C PHE A 154 6.76 -5.84 -2.48
N SER A 155 6.21 -4.92 -3.27
CA SER A 155 4.87 -5.02 -3.83
C SER A 155 4.72 -6.20 -4.77
N PRO A 156 3.49 -6.64 -5.09
CA PRO A 156 3.23 -7.61 -6.14
C PRO A 156 3.85 -7.25 -7.50
N GLU A 157 4.04 -5.96 -7.80
CA GLU A 157 4.73 -5.52 -9.02
C GLU A 157 6.23 -5.85 -8.99
N GLU A 158 6.90 -5.62 -7.86
CA GLU A 158 8.33 -5.96 -7.68
C GLU A 158 8.53 -7.48 -7.75
N ILE A 159 7.61 -8.26 -7.17
CA ILE A 159 7.62 -9.72 -7.30
C ILE A 159 7.43 -10.15 -8.76
N LYS A 160 6.47 -9.56 -9.49
CA LYS A 160 6.31 -9.82 -10.94
C LYS A 160 7.59 -9.49 -11.72
N ARG A 161 8.29 -8.42 -11.35
CA ARG A 161 9.55 -8.05 -11.98
C ARG A 161 10.65 -9.09 -11.72
N ALA A 162 10.76 -9.60 -10.49
CA ALA A 162 11.67 -10.69 -10.14
C ALA A 162 11.32 -11.98 -10.91
N MET A 163 10.04 -12.34 -11.00
CA MET A 163 9.59 -13.50 -11.79
C MET A 163 10.03 -13.39 -13.25
N TYR A 164 9.80 -12.23 -13.87
CA TYR A 164 10.13 -12.01 -15.28
C TYR A 164 11.64 -12.07 -15.55
N THR A 165 12.44 -11.40 -14.72
CA THR A 165 13.89 -11.30 -14.93
C THR A 165 14.63 -12.59 -14.60
N SER A 166 14.17 -13.31 -13.57
CA SER A 166 14.78 -14.58 -13.15
C SER A 166 14.16 -15.80 -13.83
N LYS A 167 13.09 -15.63 -14.62
CA LYS A 167 12.30 -16.71 -15.26
C LYS A 167 11.81 -17.76 -14.25
N LEU A 168 11.37 -17.29 -13.10
CA LEU A 168 10.88 -18.12 -11.99
C LEU A 168 9.38 -17.86 -11.75
N SER A 169 8.71 -18.85 -11.18
CA SER A 169 7.35 -18.70 -10.68
C SER A 169 7.28 -17.80 -9.45
N ALA A 170 6.07 -17.31 -9.13
CA ALA A 170 5.85 -16.56 -7.88
C ALA A 170 6.23 -17.38 -6.65
N GLU A 171 5.98 -18.70 -6.67
CA GLU A 171 6.27 -19.61 -5.56
C GLU A 171 7.79 -19.73 -5.31
N GLU A 172 8.58 -19.86 -6.36
CA GLU A 172 10.05 -19.91 -6.27
C GLU A 172 10.64 -18.58 -5.80
N VAL A 173 10.21 -17.46 -6.41
CA VAL A 173 10.67 -16.11 -6.03
C VAL A 173 10.39 -15.82 -4.56
N LEU A 174 9.15 -16.04 -4.12
CA LEU A 174 8.75 -15.74 -2.73
C LEU A 174 9.39 -16.69 -1.73
N THR A 175 9.62 -17.95 -2.10
CA THR A 175 10.35 -18.91 -1.25
C THR A 175 11.79 -18.46 -1.03
N ILE A 176 12.46 -17.99 -2.09
CA ILE A 176 13.82 -17.44 -2.00
C ILE A 176 13.80 -16.18 -1.13
N LEU A 177 12.96 -15.20 -1.43
CA LEU A 177 12.90 -13.94 -0.65
C LEU A 177 12.57 -14.17 0.83
N LYS A 178 11.69 -15.12 1.14
CA LYS A 178 11.39 -15.51 2.53
C LYS A 178 12.61 -16.07 3.25
N LYS A 179 13.39 -16.92 2.58
CA LYS A 179 14.65 -17.44 3.13
C LYS A 179 15.67 -16.32 3.34
N GLU A 180 15.71 -15.34 2.46
CA GLU A 180 16.59 -14.16 2.55
C GLU A 180 16.12 -13.11 3.57
N GLY A 181 14.97 -13.34 4.23
CA GLY A 181 14.52 -12.55 5.37
C GLY A 181 13.30 -11.67 5.13
N LEU A 182 12.54 -11.89 4.06
CA LEU A 182 11.22 -11.28 3.86
C LEU A 182 10.20 -11.86 4.88
N ASP A 183 9.55 -10.98 5.66
CA ASP A 183 8.56 -11.40 6.67
C ASP A 183 7.11 -11.19 6.18
N THR A 184 6.79 -10.00 5.65
CA THR A 184 5.49 -9.69 5.04
C THR A 184 5.63 -8.84 3.79
N MET A 185 4.58 -8.75 2.98
CA MET A 185 4.58 -7.91 1.77
C MET A 185 3.56 -6.77 1.85
N PRO A 186 3.91 -5.58 1.33
CA PRO A 186 2.94 -4.53 1.09
C PRO A 186 1.96 -4.94 -0.02
N GLY A 187 0.65 -4.82 0.23
CA GLY A 187 -0.38 -5.03 -0.77
C GLY A 187 -0.60 -3.83 -1.70
N THR A 188 0.43 -3.00 -1.88
CA THR A 188 0.42 -1.88 -2.81
C THR A 188 0.34 -2.37 -4.27
N ALA A 189 0.36 -1.43 -5.21
CA ALA A 189 0.07 -1.68 -6.62
C ALA A 189 -1.34 -2.22 -6.88
N ALA A 190 -2.21 -2.26 -5.87
CA ALA A 190 -3.62 -2.64 -5.99
C ALA A 190 -4.45 -1.53 -6.66
N GLU A 191 -4.17 -0.25 -6.34
CA GLU A 191 -4.92 0.93 -6.77
C GLU A 191 -6.44 0.69 -6.67
N ILE A 192 -7.12 0.59 -7.82
CA ILE A 192 -8.40 -0.11 -7.94
C ILE A 192 -8.14 -1.43 -8.66
N LEU A 193 -8.66 -2.53 -8.10
CA LEU A 193 -8.51 -3.88 -8.65
C LEU A 193 -9.53 -4.10 -9.77
N ASN A 194 -9.50 -3.23 -10.77
CA ASN A 194 -10.26 -3.29 -12.01
C ASN A 194 -9.31 -2.92 -13.17
N ASP A 195 -9.23 -3.77 -14.20
CA ASP A 195 -8.24 -3.60 -15.25
C ASP A 195 -8.53 -2.40 -16.16
N ASP A 196 -9.78 -1.94 -16.27
CA ASP A 196 -10.12 -0.75 -17.08
C ASP A 196 -9.69 0.55 -16.40
N VAL A 197 -9.94 0.66 -15.09
CA VAL A 197 -9.38 1.78 -14.28
C VAL A 197 -7.86 1.78 -14.37
N ARG A 198 -7.23 0.61 -14.25
CA ARG A 198 -5.76 0.49 -14.32
C ARG A 198 -5.18 0.88 -15.67
N LYS A 199 -5.85 0.57 -16.79
CA LYS A 199 -5.43 1.06 -18.12
C LYS A 199 -5.42 2.58 -18.17
N GLU A 200 -6.35 3.22 -17.48
CA GLU A 200 -6.42 4.67 -17.41
C GLU A 200 -5.31 5.26 -16.54
N ILE A 201 -5.17 4.81 -15.29
CA ILE A 201 -4.31 5.49 -14.30
C ILE A 201 -2.87 4.92 -14.24
N SER A 202 -2.67 3.66 -14.62
CA SER A 202 -1.41 2.94 -14.47
C SER A 202 -1.22 1.80 -15.50
N PRO A 203 -1.23 2.09 -16.81
CA PRO A 203 -1.29 1.06 -17.86
C PRO A 203 -0.12 0.07 -17.87
N GLY A 204 1.05 0.46 -17.36
CA GLY A 204 2.22 -0.40 -17.29
C GLY A 204 2.26 -1.39 -16.11
N ARG A 205 1.34 -1.26 -15.14
CA ARG A 205 1.28 -2.08 -13.93
C ARG A 205 0.71 -3.48 -14.20
N ILE A 206 0.91 -4.36 -13.23
CA ILE A 206 0.32 -5.68 -13.07
C ILE A 206 -1.22 -5.62 -13.19
N ASN A 207 -1.81 -6.61 -13.84
CA ASN A 207 -3.27 -6.72 -13.93
C ASN A 207 -3.87 -7.38 -12.68
N VAL A 208 -5.21 -7.37 -12.56
CA VAL A 208 -5.92 -7.94 -11.40
C VAL A 208 -5.60 -9.42 -11.20
N LYS A 209 -5.58 -10.22 -12.27
CA LYS A 209 -5.32 -11.66 -12.19
C LYS A 209 -3.93 -11.96 -11.62
N GLU A 210 -2.92 -11.25 -12.11
CA GLU A 210 -1.54 -11.39 -11.67
C GLU A 210 -1.36 -10.91 -10.22
N TRP A 211 -1.99 -9.79 -9.83
CA TRP A 211 -1.99 -9.31 -8.44
C TRP A 211 -2.58 -10.37 -7.49
N LYS A 212 -3.77 -10.91 -7.83
CA LYS A 212 -4.43 -11.98 -7.06
C LYS A 212 -3.55 -13.22 -6.96
N HIS A 213 -2.89 -13.60 -8.05
CA HIS A 213 -2.01 -14.77 -8.08
C HIS A 213 -0.82 -14.61 -7.12
N ILE A 214 -0.11 -13.48 -7.17
CA ILE A 214 1.07 -13.24 -6.33
C ILE A 214 0.67 -13.16 -4.85
N VAL A 215 -0.37 -12.39 -4.52
CA VAL A 215 -0.86 -12.24 -3.13
C VAL A 215 -1.31 -13.58 -2.55
N SER A 216 -2.09 -14.36 -3.30
CA SER A 216 -2.53 -15.69 -2.85
C SER A 216 -1.36 -16.67 -2.69
N THR A 217 -0.33 -16.55 -3.52
CA THR A 217 0.88 -17.39 -3.43
C THR A 217 1.69 -17.04 -2.19
N ALA A 218 1.85 -15.75 -1.88
CA ALA A 218 2.48 -15.29 -0.63
C ALA A 218 1.78 -15.87 0.60
N HIS A 219 0.44 -15.76 0.64
CA HIS A 219 -0.39 -16.29 1.72
C HIS A 219 -0.24 -17.80 1.91
N LYS A 220 -0.25 -18.59 0.82
CA LYS A 220 0.01 -20.04 0.82
C LYS A 220 1.39 -20.37 1.40
N LEU A 221 2.41 -19.57 1.11
CA LEU A 221 3.77 -19.71 1.63
C LEU A 221 3.94 -19.17 3.05
N GLY A 222 2.86 -18.73 3.71
CA GLY A 222 2.89 -18.21 5.06
C GLY A 222 3.47 -16.79 5.18
N ILE A 223 3.46 -16.03 4.09
CA ILE A 223 3.82 -14.60 4.05
C ILE A 223 2.52 -13.82 4.09
N SER A 224 2.28 -13.05 5.15
CA SER A 224 1.08 -12.19 5.24
C SER A 224 1.27 -10.93 4.40
N THR A 225 0.17 -10.28 4.00
CA THR A 225 0.25 -9.03 3.24
C THR A 225 -0.63 -7.95 3.84
N THR A 226 -0.35 -6.68 3.56
CA THR A 226 -1.37 -5.62 3.67
C THR A 226 -2.23 -5.61 2.39
N SER A 227 -3.19 -4.70 2.30
CA SER A 227 -3.88 -4.34 1.05
C SER A 227 -4.20 -2.86 1.05
N THR A 228 -4.10 -2.22 -0.11
CA THR A 228 -4.38 -0.78 -0.26
C THR A 228 -5.48 -0.55 -1.28
N MET A 229 -6.25 0.52 -1.11
CA MET A 229 -7.18 1.00 -2.14
C MET A 229 -6.99 2.49 -2.34
N MET A 230 -6.51 2.90 -3.52
CA MET A 230 -6.47 4.31 -3.85
C MET A 230 -7.87 4.78 -4.27
N TYR A 231 -8.39 5.84 -3.66
CA TYR A 231 -9.74 6.36 -3.91
C TYR A 231 -9.75 7.90 -4.04
N GLY A 232 -10.82 8.46 -4.59
CA GLY A 232 -10.99 9.87 -4.91
C GLY A 232 -10.44 10.25 -6.29
N HIS A 233 -10.40 9.32 -7.25
CA HIS A 233 -9.96 9.58 -8.63
C HIS A 233 -11.07 9.26 -9.64
N VAL A 234 -10.87 8.29 -10.54
CA VAL A 234 -11.80 7.98 -11.65
C VAL A 234 -12.79 6.88 -11.31
N GLU A 235 -12.69 6.28 -10.13
CA GLU A 235 -13.49 5.13 -9.73
C GLU A 235 -14.93 5.51 -9.33
N THR A 236 -15.84 4.55 -9.51
CA THR A 236 -17.23 4.65 -9.06
C THR A 236 -17.42 3.85 -7.76
N PRO A 237 -18.50 4.08 -7.01
CA PRO A 237 -18.86 3.26 -5.84
C PRO A 237 -18.91 1.75 -6.14
N GLU A 238 -19.35 1.37 -7.33
CA GLU A 238 -19.37 -0.02 -7.77
C GLU A 238 -17.96 -0.60 -7.93
N LEU A 239 -17.03 0.17 -8.49
CA LEU A 239 -15.62 -0.23 -8.63
C LEU A 239 -14.89 -0.31 -7.28
N ILE A 240 -15.20 0.60 -6.35
CA ILE A 240 -14.73 0.52 -4.95
C ILE A 240 -15.21 -0.78 -4.30
N THR A 241 -16.48 -1.10 -4.50
CA THR A 241 -17.10 -2.31 -3.97
C THR A 241 -16.49 -3.58 -4.58
N GLU A 242 -16.26 -3.61 -5.88
CA GLU A 242 -15.59 -4.71 -6.58
C GLU A 242 -14.20 -4.96 -5.97
N HIS A 243 -13.41 -3.90 -5.78
CA HIS A 243 -12.10 -3.97 -5.13
C HIS A 243 -12.19 -4.59 -3.73
N MET A 244 -13.08 -4.09 -2.88
CA MET A 244 -13.25 -4.61 -1.52
C MET A 244 -13.72 -6.07 -1.51
N ASN A 245 -14.57 -6.46 -2.46
CA ASN A 245 -15.03 -7.84 -2.58
C ASN A 245 -13.90 -8.80 -2.97
N ILE A 246 -13.00 -8.41 -3.88
CA ILE A 246 -11.82 -9.22 -4.25
C ILE A 246 -10.95 -9.51 -3.02
N ILE A 247 -10.66 -8.49 -2.21
CA ILE A 247 -9.89 -8.63 -0.96
C ILE A 247 -10.59 -9.59 -0.01
N ARG A 248 -11.89 -9.39 0.20
CA ARG A 248 -12.71 -10.22 1.09
C ARG A 248 -12.74 -11.68 0.66
N GLU A 249 -12.89 -11.96 -0.64
CA GLU A 249 -12.89 -13.33 -1.17
C GLU A 249 -11.55 -14.03 -0.94
N ILE A 250 -10.43 -13.33 -1.12
CA ILE A 250 -9.09 -13.86 -0.81
C ILE A 250 -9.01 -14.20 0.68
N GLN A 251 -9.43 -13.29 1.56
CA GLN A 251 -9.39 -13.51 3.00
C GLN A 251 -10.26 -14.71 3.44
N ILE A 252 -11.51 -14.79 2.97
CA ILE A 252 -12.42 -15.91 3.28
C ILE A 252 -11.83 -17.23 2.81
N LYS A 253 -11.26 -17.26 1.59
CA LYS A 253 -10.63 -18.45 1.04
C LYS A 253 -9.44 -18.89 1.91
N ASN A 254 -8.60 -17.96 2.32
CA ASN A 254 -7.42 -18.26 3.14
C ASN A 254 -7.77 -18.78 4.52
N ILE A 255 -8.78 -18.19 5.18
CA ILE A 255 -9.31 -18.68 6.48
C ILE A 255 -9.74 -20.16 6.34
N LYS A 256 -10.51 -20.50 5.30
CA LYS A 256 -10.96 -21.87 5.05
C LYS A 256 -9.81 -22.86 4.80
N LEU A 257 -8.72 -22.39 4.19
CA LEU A 257 -7.55 -23.22 3.87
C LEU A 257 -6.49 -23.23 4.98
N GLY A 258 -6.67 -22.46 6.05
CA GLY A 258 -5.67 -22.31 7.10
C GLY A 258 -4.40 -21.56 6.66
N TYR A 259 -4.48 -20.76 5.59
CA TYR A 259 -3.38 -19.95 5.10
C TYR A 259 -3.27 -18.62 5.86
N LYS A 260 -2.11 -17.96 5.75
CA LYS A 260 -1.99 -16.56 6.16
C LYS A 260 -2.86 -15.68 5.25
N GLY A 261 -3.08 -14.43 5.64
CA GLY A 261 -3.99 -13.56 4.94
C GLY A 261 -3.54 -12.10 4.92
N ILE A 262 -4.52 -11.27 4.63
CA ILE A 262 -4.37 -9.82 4.64
C ILE A 262 -4.49 -9.34 6.09
N THR A 263 -3.52 -8.58 6.57
CA THR A 263 -3.46 -8.10 7.96
C THR A 263 -4.06 -6.72 8.12
N GLU A 264 -3.96 -5.86 7.10
CA GLU A 264 -4.51 -4.51 7.10
C GLU A 264 -5.14 -4.14 5.75
N PHE A 265 -6.24 -3.38 5.81
CA PHE A 265 -6.79 -2.65 4.67
C PHE A 265 -6.52 -1.16 4.84
N VAL A 266 -5.90 -0.54 3.84
CA VAL A 266 -5.45 0.86 3.89
C VAL A 266 -6.05 1.66 2.72
N PRO A 267 -7.16 2.39 2.94
CA PRO A 267 -7.63 3.39 1.99
C PRO A 267 -6.62 4.53 1.86
N LEU A 268 -6.22 4.84 0.62
CA LEU A 268 -5.28 5.89 0.27
C LEU A 268 -6.00 6.95 -0.57
N ARG A 269 -6.12 8.16 -0.04
CA ARG A 269 -6.74 9.26 -0.78
C ARG A 269 -5.83 9.70 -1.92
N TYR A 270 -6.37 9.80 -3.12
CA TYR A 270 -5.71 10.44 -4.26
C TYR A 270 -5.55 11.95 -4.01
N ILE A 271 -4.37 12.49 -4.29
CA ILE A 271 -4.04 13.91 -4.09
C ILE A 271 -3.69 14.51 -5.45
N ASN A 272 -4.55 15.42 -5.95
CA ASN A 272 -4.38 16.05 -7.27
C ASN A 272 -3.42 17.25 -7.28
N GLU A 273 -3.21 17.90 -6.13
CA GLU A 273 -2.50 19.19 -6.02
C GLU A 273 -1.06 19.16 -6.56
N TRP A 274 -0.41 18.00 -6.55
CA TRP A 274 0.97 17.83 -7.06
C TRP A 274 1.05 17.74 -8.58
N ASN A 275 -0.04 17.35 -9.25
CA ASN A 275 -0.10 17.29 -10.72
C ASN A 275 -0.35 18.67 -11.34
N ASP A 276 -1.09 19.55 -10.65
CA ASP A 276 -1.39 20.91 -11.13
C ASP A 276 -0.22 21.90 -10.95
N ILE A 277 0.65 21.69 -9.95
CA ILE A 277 1.83 22.55 -9.74
C ILE A 277 2.76 22.53 -10.98
N GLN A 278 2.92 21.40 -11.67
CA GLN A 278 3.75 21.36 -12.89
C GLN A 278 3.05 21.87 -14.15
N ILE A 279 1.72 21.80 -14.24
CA ILE A 279 0.96 22.31 -15.39
C ILE A 279 0.90 23.85 -15.35
N ASN A 280 0.87 24.47 -14.16
CA ASN A 280 0.71 25.93 -14.01
C ASN A 280 2.00 26.73 -13.79
N LEU A 281 3.17 26.12 -13.68
CA LEU A 281 4.45 26.85 -13.53
C LEU A 281 4.89 27.64 -14.77
N LYS A 282 4.17 27.56 -15.90
CA LYS A 282 4.47 28.38 -17.09
C LYS A 282 3.81 29.77 -17.10
N ASN A 283 2.83 30.07 -16.22
CA ASN A 283 1.96 31.25 -16.39
C ASN A 283 1.55 31.99 -15.09
N LEU A 284 2.38 32.07 -14.05
CA LEU A 284 2.05 32.89 -12.87
C LEU A 284 3.07 34.00 -12.55
N ASN A 285 2.48 35.17 -12.31
CA ASN A 285 2.96 36.53 -12.05
C ASN A 285 4.07 36.61 -10.97
N PRO A 286 5.02 37.57 -11.01
CA PRO A 286 6.21 37.63 -10.13
C PRO A 286 5.97 37.90 -8.63
N LEU A 287 4.73 37.84 -8.14
CA LEU A 287 4.38 38.15 -6.75
C LEU A 287 4.15 36.90 -5.87
N LEU A 288 4.40 35.69 -6.40
CA LEU A 288 4.50 34.46 -5.62
C LEU A 288 5.96 33.99 -5.49
N SER A 289 6.85 34.91 -5.14
CA SER A 289 8.26 34.63 -4.79
C SER A 289 8.41 34.08 -3.36
N LEU A 290 7.49 33.22 -2.93
CA LEU A 290 7.75 32.33 -1.80
C LEU A 290 8.18 31.00 -2.38
N ASP A 291 9.50 30.84 -2.38
CA ASP A 291 10.26 29.65 -2.76
C ASP A 291 9.53 28.37 -2.28
N PRO A 292 9.01 27.53 -3.20
CA PRO A 292 8.38 26.29 -2.82
C PRO A 292 9.47 25.29 -2.42
N PHE A 293 9.90 25.40 -1.14
CA PHE A 293 10.64 24.43 -0.35
C PHE A 293 11.36 23.34 -1.17
N ASP A 294 12.65 23.56 -1.42
CA ASP A 294 13.59 22.58 -1.96
C ASP A 294 13.74 21.36 -1.01
N TYR A 295 12.81 20.40 -1.13
CA TYR A 295 12.84 19.13 -0.42
C TYR A 295 13.91 18.15 -0.94
N ARG A 296 14.70 18.52 -1.96
CA ARG A 296 15.71 17.61 -2.52
C ARG A 296 17.05 17.69 -1.78
N ASN A 297 17.32 18.79 -1.08
CA ASN A 297 18.57 18.98 -0.36
C ASN A 297 18.32 19.61 1.03
N GLN A 298 18.66 18.86 2.08
CA GLN A 298 18.70 19.26 3.51
C GLN A 298 17.37 19.23 4.26
N VAL A 299 17.23 18.33 5.24
CA VAL A 299 17.06 18.64 6.68
C VAL A 299 17.48 17.40 7.48
N GLU A 300 18.56 17.51 8.27
CA GLU A 300 18.80 16.69 9.45
C GLU A 300 17.61 16.85 10.41
N TRP A 301 16.82 15.81 10.60
CA TRP A 301 15.71 15.84 11.55
C TRP A 301 16.22 15.49 12.94
N ASP A 302 16.57 16.50 13.72
CA ASP A 302 16.54 16.43 15.18
C ASP A 302 15.09 16.19 15.65
N ILE A 303 14.79 14.92 15.93
CA ILE A 303 13.77 14.37 16.84
C ILE A 303 12.38 15.07 16.84
N LYS A 304 11.38 14.43 16.22
CA LYS A 304 10.14 13.96 16.90
C LYS A 304 9.34 13.06 15.95
N ILE A 305 9.25 11.79 16.33
CA ILE A 305 8.35 10.77 15.78
C ILE A 305 6.94 11.35 15.68
N HIS A 306 6.35 11.46 14.48
CA HIS A 306 4.91 11.39 14.22
C HIS A 306 4.65 11.13 12.72
N ALA A 307 4.95 9.91 12.27
CA ALA A 307 4.30 9.36 11.08
C ALA A 307 3.34 8.26 11.57
N VAL A 308 2.23 8.65 12.19
CA VAL A 308 1.12 7.72 12.44
C VAL A 308 0.22 7.81 11.20
N ASN A 309 0.37 6.86 10.29
CA ASN A 309 -0.59 6.69 9.20
C ASN A 309 -1.84 6.01 9.80
N VAL A 310 -2.81 6.79 10.27
CA VAL A 310 -3.96 6.31 11.08
C VAL A 310 -5.05 5.61 10.25
N ASN A 311 -4.81 5.30 8.97
CA ASN A 311 -5.86 4.79 8.07
C ASN A 311 -5.84 3.26 7.88
N ALA A 312 -5.06 2.50 8.64
CA ALA A 312 -5.02 1.05 8.51
C ALA A 312 -6.10 0.37 9.38
N VAL A 313 -7.03 -0.34 8.75
CA VAL A 313 -7.98 -1.22 9.45
C VAL A 313 -7.36 -2.59 9.55
N ARG A 314 -7.04 -3.05 10.78
CA ARG A 314 -6.58 -4.42 11.00
C ARG A 314 -7.71 -5.39 10.64
N ILE A 315 -7.46 -6.27 9.69
CA ILE A 315 -8.38 -7.35 9.34
C ILE A 315 -8.11 -8.48 10.35
N GLY A 316 -9.08 -8.74 11.21
CA GLY A 316 -8.99 -9.81 12.22
C GLY A 316 -8.79 -11.20 11.58
N ASN A 317 -8.27 -12.13 12.39
CA ASN A 317 -8.25 -13.56 12.06
C ASN A 317 -9.66 -14.16 12.14
#